data_AF-A0A5E8CLS2-F1
#
_entry.id   AF-A0A5E8CLS2-F1
#
_cell.length_a   1.000
_cell.length_b   1.000
_cell.length_c   1.000
_cell.angle_alpha   90.00
_cell.angle_beta   90.00
_cell.angle_gamma   90.00
#
_symmetry.space_group_name_H-M   'P 1'
#
loop_
_entity.id
_entity.type
_entity.pdbx_description
1 polymer ?
#
loop_
_entity_poly.entity_id
_entity_poly.type
_entity_poly.pdbx_seq_one_letter_code
_entity_poly.pdbx_strand_id
1 'polypeptide(L)'
;MDLSFISNNQYISTILTMFFIIYASTIRPDLPPFIRKLYENPIFRILILSLIVYKGNKDPQLSLMIAIAFTVTLNIMSEEEINEGFKQIENFTQFKKQKN
;
A
#
# COMPACT_ATOMS: atom_id res chain seq x y z
N MET A 1 29.61 2.91 -6.75
CA MET A 1 29.73 1.98 -5.62
C MET A 1 28.97 0.74 -6.03
N ASP A 2 29.67 -0.34 -6.29
CA ASP A 2 29.15 -1.51 -6.98
C ASP A 2 28.24 -2.32 -6.04
N LEU A 3 26.95 -2.48 -6.37
CA LEU A 3 25.96 -3.19 -5.54
C LEU A 3 26.21 -4.70 -5.46
N SER A 4 27.15 -5.21 -6.26
CA SER A 4 27.54 -6.62 -6.34
C SER A 4 28.07 -7.18 -5.01
N PHE A 5 28.60 -6.36 -4.11
CA PHE A 5 29.09 -6.83 -2.80
C PHE A 5 27.97 -7.25 -1.84
N ILE A 6 26.76 -6.71 -1.98
CA ILE A 6 25.62 -7.00 -1.09
C ILE A 6 24.92 -8.30 -1.49
N SER A 7 24.84 -8.61 -2.78
CA SER A 7 24.17 -9.82 -3.29
C SER A 7 25.05 -11.07 -3.24
N ASN A 8 26.38 -10.94 -3.23
CA ASN A 8 27.29 -12.08 -3.34
C ASN A 8 27.48 -12.87 -2.03
N ASN A 9 26.98 -12.34 -0.90
CA ASN A 9 27.17 -12.96 0.41
C ASN A 9 25.83 -13.41 1.00
N GLN A 10 25.62 -14.72 1.06
CA GLN A 10 24.36 -15.36 1.48
C GLN A 10 23.87 -14.86 2.85
N TYR A 11 24.79 -14.59 3.78
CA TYR A 11 24.45 -14.06 5.10
C TYR A 11 23.86 -12.65 5.06
N ILE A 12 24.42 -11.75 4.22
CA ILE A 12 23.93 -10.37 4.10
C ILE A 12 22.53 -10.36 3.50
N SER A 13 22.27 -11.19 2.49
CA SER A 13 20.95 -11.33 1.88
C SER A 13 19.89 -11.82 2.89
N THR A 14 20.21 -12.82 3.71
CA THR A 14 19.30 -13.34 4.74
C THR A 14 18.99 -12.29 5.80
N ILE A 15 20.01 -11.61 6.30
CA ILE A 15 19.85 -10.56 7.34
C ILE A 15 19.00 -9.40 6.79
N LEU A 16 19.28 -8.96 5.56
CA LEU A 16 18.54 -7.87 4.92
C LEU A 16 17.07 -8.26 4.69
N THR A 17 16.81 -9.49 4.24
CA THR A 17 15.45 -10.01 4.06
C THR A 17 14.69 -10.08 5.39
N MET A 18 15.37 -10.50 6.47
CA MET A 18 14.79 -10.53 7.81
C MET A 18 14.40 -9.11 8.28
N PHE A 19 15.27 -8.12 8.08
CA PHE A 19 14.95 -6.72 8.38
C PHE A 19 13.79 -6.19 7.53
N PHE A 20 13.71 -6.53 6.24
CA PHE A 20 12.59 -6.12 5.39
C PHE A 20 11.26 -6.74 5.82
N ILE A 21 11.24 -8.02 6.23
CA ILE A 21 10.03 -8.69 6.73
C ILE A 21 9.55 -8.01 8.02
N ILE A 22 10.47 -7.73 8.95
CA ILE A 22 10.16 -7.05 10.22
C ILE A 22 9.67 -5.61 9.97
N TYR A 23 10.34 -4.88 9.05
CA TYR A 23 9.94 -3.53 8.66
C TYR A 23 8.55 -3.52 8.01
N ALA A 24 8.28 -4.46 7.12
CA ALA A 24 6.97 -4.64 6.49
C ALA A 24 5.88 -4.98 7.51
N SER A 25 6.20 -5.78 8.53
CA SER A 25 5.27 -6.11 9.62
C SER A 25 4.97 -4.92 10.55
N THR A 26 5.81 -3.90 10.56
CA THR A 26 5.67 -2.73 11.45
C THR A 26 5.00 -1.54 10.77
N ILE A 27 4.50 -1.71 9.54
CA ILE A 27 3.74 -0.68 8.84
C ILE A 27 2.41 -0.51 9.59
N ARG A 28 2.40 0.43 10.54
CA ARG A 28 1.19 0.89 11.22
C ARG A 28 0.25 1.43 10.11
N PRO A 29 -1.01 0.95 10.04
CA PRO A 29 -1.87 1.13 8.88
C PRO A 29 -2.31 2.57 8.60
N ASP A 30 -2.04 3.52 9.50
CA ASP A 30 -2.44 4.91 9.32
C ASP A 30 -1.62 5.62 8.24
N LEU A 31 -2.17 5.69 7.03
CA LEU A 31 -1.57 6.45 5.94
C LEU A 31 -1.58 7.96 6.26
N PRO A 32 -0.45 8.67 6.11
CA PRO A 32 -0.42 10.13 6.21
C PRO A 32 -1.46 10.78 5.29
N PRO A 33 -2.14 11.86 5.73
CA PRO A 33 -3.28 12.44 5.01
C PRO A 33 -2.92 12.98 3.61
N PHE A 34 -1.65 13.33 3.38
CA PHE A 34 -1.16 13.73 2.06
C PHE A 34 -1.20 12.56 1.05
N ILE A 35 -0.77 11.37 1.49
CA ILE A 35 -0.71 10.18 0.65
C ILE A 35 -2.13 9.70 0.32
N ARG A 36 -3.05 9.81 1.29
CA ARG A 36 -4.47 9.52 1.11
C ARG A 36 -5.09 10.33 -0.02
N LYS A 37 -4.93 11.66 0.01
CA LYS A 37 -5.40 12.56 -1.05
C LYS A 37 -4.80 12.26 -2.43
N LEU A 38 -3.54 11.81 -2.47
CA LEU A 38 -2.89 11.45 -3.72
C LEU A 38 -3.51 10.18 -4.32
N TYR A 39 -3.77 9.18 -3.49
CA TYR A 39 -4.42 7.94 -3.91
C TYR A 39 -5.92 8.09 -4.20
N GLU A 40 -6.62 9.03 -3.59
CA GLU A 40 -8.01 9.37 -3.95
C GLU A 40 -8.09 10.01 -5.36
N ASN A 41 -7.00 10.60 -5.86
CA ASN A 41 -6.99 11.23 -7.17
C ASN A 41 -6.87 10.19 -8.31
N PRO A 42 -7.85 10.09 -9.23
CA PRO A 42 -7.81 9.13 -10.33
C PRO A 42 -6.65 9.39 -11.30
N ILE A 43 -6.19 10.63 -11.47
CA ILE A 43 -5.06 10.98 -12.33
C ILE A 43 -3.77 10.33 -11.81
N PHE A 44 -3.56 10.35 -10.49
CA PHE A 44 -2.40 9.72 -9.87
C PHE A 44 -2.42 8.19 -10.05
N ARG A 45 -3.59 7.56 -9.88
CA ARG A 45 -3.75 6.12 -10.13
C ARG A 45 -3.37 5.76 -11.57
N ILE A 46 -3.86 6.51 -12.54
CA ILE A 46 -3.54 6.31 -13.96
C ILE A 46 -2.04 6.50 -14.23
N LEU A 47 -1.40 7.50 -13.60
CA LEU A 47 0.04 7.73 -13.72
C LEU A 47 0.85 6.54 -13.21
N ILE A 48 0.53 6.02 -12.02
CA ILE A 48 1.22 4.85 -11.46
C ILE A 48 1.00 3.60 -12.34
N LEU A 49 -0.23 3.36 -12.81
CA LEU A 49 -0.52 2.26 -13.72
C LEU A 49 0.26 2.39 -15.04
N SER A 50 0.35 3.59 -15.59
CA SER A 50 1.17 3.87 -16.78
C SER A 50 2.65 3.59 -16.52
N LEU A 51 3.17 3.95 -15.35
CA LEU A 51 4.55 3.67 -14.94
C LEU A 51 4.82 2.16 -14.82
N ILE A 52 3.88 1.40 -14.25
CA ILE A 52 3.96 -0.07 -14.14
C ILE A 52 4.07 -0.68 -15.54
N VAL A 53 3.19 -0.29 -16.47
CA VAL A 53 3.21 -0.78 -17.86
C VAL A 53 4.49 -0.37 -18.58
N TYR A 54 4.94 0.88 -18.43
CA TYR A 54 6.17 1.36 -19.03
C TYR A 54 7.39 0.58 -18.55
N LYS A 55 7.49 0.32 -17.24
CA LYS A 55 8.59 -0.45 -16.66
C LYS A 55 8.48 -1.95 -16.91
N GLY A 56 7.28 -2.49 -17.15
CA GLY A 56 7.05 -3.92 -17.37
C GLY A 56 7.89 -4.53 -18.50
N ASN A 57 8.19 -3.74 -19.54
CA ASN A 57 9.02 -4.19 -20.67
C ASN A 57 10.53 -4.16 -20.40
N LYS A 58 11.00 -3.33 -19.46
CA LYS A 58 12.44 -3.15 -19.17
C LYS A 58 12.90 -3.95 -17.96
N ASP A 59 12.08 -3.97 -16.92
CA ASP A 59 12.34 -4.65 -15.66
C ASP A 59 11.00 -5.14 -15.06
N PRO A 60 10.60 -6.39 -15.39
CA PRO A 60 9.34 -6.95 -14.93
C PRO A 60 9.32 -7.17 -13.41
N GLN A 61 10.48 -7.41 -12.77
CA GLN A 61 10.56 -7.57 -11.32
C GLN A 61 10.21 -6.26 -10.62
N LEU A 62 10.81 -5.14 -11.05
CA LEU A 62 10.53 -3.82 -10.49
C LEU A 62 9.10 -3.37 -10.76
N SER A 63 8.57 -3.65 -11.96
CA SER A 63 7.17 -3.38 -12.30
C SER A 63 6.21 -4.12 -11.37
N LEU A 64 6.46 -5.40 -11.11
CA LEU A 64 5.65 -6.22 -10.21
C LEU A 64 5.71 -5.73 -8.77
N MET A 65 6.89 -5.34 -8.28
CA MET A 65 7.02 -4.76 -6.92
C MET A 65 6.18 -3.49 -6.76
N ILE A 66 6.21 -2.58 -7.75
CA ILE A 66 5.40 -1.35 -7.72
C ILE A 66 3.91 -1.70 -7.78
N ALA A 67 3.51 -2.68 -8.60
CA ALA A 67 2.12 -3.11 -8.71
C ALA A 67 1.58 -3.70 -7.40
N ILE A 68 2.35 -4.57 -6.74
CA ILE A 68 1.98 -5.14 -5.43
C ILE A 68 1.85 -4.04 -4.40
N ALA A 69 2.86 -3.16 -4.28
CA ALA A 69 2.83 -2.06 -3.32
C ALA A 69 1.63 -1.13 -3.56
N PHE A 70 1.35 -0.76 -4.81
CA PHE A 70 0.21 0.08 -5.18
C PHE A 70 -1.13 -0.58 -4.84
N THR A 71 -1.26 -1.89 -5.10
CA THR A 71 -2.47 -2.66 -4.82
C THR A 71 -2.71 -2.81 -3.31
N VAL A 72 -1.66 -3.11 -2.54
CA VAL A 72 -1.76 -3.21 -1.07
C VAL A 72 -2.18 -1.87 -0.48
N THR A 73 -1.61 -0.75 -0.92
CA THR A 73 -2.03 0.57 -0.45
C THR A 73 -3.49 0.88 -0.77
N LEU A 74 -3.96 0.53 -1.98
CA LEU A 74 -5.37 0.69 -2.36
C LEU A 74 -6.30 -0.18 -1.51
N ASN A 75 -5.87 -1.40 -1.19
CA ASN A 75 -6.64 -2.32 -0.36
C ASN A 75 -6.81 -1.75 1.06
N ILE A 76 -5.74 -1.29 1.69
CA ILE A 76 -5.78 -0.65 3.02
C ILE A 76 -6.74 0.55 3.02
N MET A 77 -6.65 1.43 2.01
CA MET A 77 -7.54 2.60 1.90
C MET A 77 -9.02 2.19 1.77
N SER A 78 -9.28 1.16 0.97
CA SER A 78 -10.64 0.68 0.71
C SER A 78 -11.25 0.09 1.99
N GLU A 79 -10.46 -0.63 2.79
CA GLU A 79 -10.91 -1.17 4.08
C GLU A 79 -11.24 -0.05 5.08
N GLU A 80 -10.44 1.03 5.13
CA GLU A 80 -10.72 2.20 5.96
C GLU A 80 -12.06 2.86 5.57
N GLU A 81 -12.26 3.16 4.29
CA GLU A 81 -13.49 3.81 3.78
C GLU A 81 -14.75 2.97 4.08
N ILE A 82 -14.65 1.66 3.88
CA ILE A 82 -15.75 0.71 4.15
C ILE A 82 -16.09 0.69 5.64
N ASN A 83 -15.08 0.60 6.50
CA ASN A 83 -15.25 0.61 7.96
C ASN A 83 -15.86 1.93 8.46
N GLU A 84 -15.43 3.07 7.91
CA GLU A 84 -16.02 4.38 8.18
C GLU A 84 -17.51 4.42 7.76
N GLY A 85 -17.84 3.90 6.58
CA GLY A 85 -19.21 3.79 6.08
C GLY A 85 -20.12 2.94 6.97
N PHE A 86 -19.65 1.77 7.43
CA PHE A 86 -20.41 0.92 8.35
C PHE A 86 -20.66 1.60 9.70
N LYS A 87 -19.65 2.24 10.29
CA LYS A 87 -19.81 3.01 11.54
C LYS A 87 -20.85 4.11 11.39
N GLN A 88 -20.89 4.79 10.24
CA GLN A 88 -21.89 5.82 9.97
C GLN A 88 -23.32 5.23 9.92
N ILE A 89 -23.52 4.09 9.24
CA ILE A 89 -24.83 3.41 9.15
C ILE A 89 -25.32 2.91 10.52
N GLU A 90 -24.43 2.33 11.33
CA GLU A 90 -24.75 1.89 12.69
C GLU A 90 -25.21 3.06 13.55
N ASN A 91 -24.47 4.17 13.54
CA ASN A 91 -24.83 5.38 14.27
C ASN A 91 -26.22 5.88 13.85
N PHE A 92 -26.50 5.97 12.53
CA PHE A 92 -27.83 6.36 12.03
C PHE A 92 -28.96 5.44 12.52
N THR A 93 -28.70 4.13 12.59
CA THR A 93 -29.67 3.15 13.08
C THR A 93 -29.94 3.31 14.57
N GLN A 94 -28.90 3.59 15.37
CA GLN A 94 -29.03 3.87 16.81
C GLN A 94 -29.85 5.16 17.06
N PHE A 95 -29.59 6.23 16.30
CA PHE A 95 -30.37 7.47 16.40
C PHE A 95 -31.85 7.25 16.09
N LYS A 96 -32.18 6.39 15.11
CA LYS A 96 -33.57 6.06 14.78
C LYS A 96 -34.24 5.23 15.88
N LYS A 97 -33.51 4.33 16.53
CA LYS A 97 -34.02 3.50 17.63
C LYS A 97 -34.27 4.30 18.92
N GLN A 98 -33.51 5.37 19.16
CA GLN A 98 -33.67 6.23 20.34
C GLN A 98 -34.82 7.24 20.20
N LYS A 99 -35.29 7.51 18.97
CA LYS A 99 -36.35 8.48 18.67
C LYS A 99 -37.76 7.85 18.60
N ASN A 100 -37.85 6.52 18.59
CA ASN A 100 -39.10 5.74 18.66
C ASN A 100 -39.26 5.12 20.04
#